data_AF-A0A146F3M4-F1
#
_entry.id   AF-A0A146F3M4-F1
#
_cell.length_a   1.000
_cell.length_b   1.000
_cell.length_c   1.000
_cell.angle_alpha   90.00
_cell.angle_beta   90.00
_cell.angle_gamma   90.00
#
_symmetry.space_group_name_H-M   'P 1'
#
loop_
_entity.id
_entity.type
_entity.pdbx_description
1 polymer ?
#
loop_
_entity_poly.entity_id
_entity_poly.type
_entity_poly.pdbx_seq_one_letter_code
_entity_poly.pdbx_strand_id
1 'polypeptide(L)'
;MRTIIDLLPDPIDQWAVFDTYDQPPDSYSRGTVCIAGDAAHAAAPHHGAGAGCGVEDAAVLCAVLDMAVKRVGATKGGSEGNAALITTAFETCDAVRRERAQWLVESSRIIGNLYEWQDNEVGSDASKCHDEVYWRSHRIWDYDIDAMMRKTAKVFEARVAEVANY
;
A
#
# COMPACT_ATOMS: atom_id res chain seq x y z
N MET A 1 -3.20 8.99 33.97
CA MET A 1 -4.00 9.15 32.74
C MET A 1 -5.00 10.30 32.87
N ARG A 2 -5.90 10.35 33.88
CA ARG A 2 -6.85 11.47 34.08
C ARG A 2 -6.22 12.86 34.07
N THR A 3 -5.11 13.07 34.78
CA THR A 3 -4.43 14.37 34.84
C THR A 3 -4.00 14.94 33.48
N ILE A 4 -3.69 14.10 32.49
CA ILE A 4 -3.35 14.57 31.13
C ILE A 4 -4.61 14.95 30.36
N ILE A 5 -5.66 14.15 30.48
CA ILE A 5 -6.95 14.38 29.82
C ILE A 5 -7.58 15.69 30.34
N ASP A 6 -7.47 15.97 31.64
CA ASP A 6 -8.00 17.18 32.28
C ASP A 6 -7.31 18.48 31.80
N LEU A 7 -6.20 18.39 31.05
CA LEU A 7 -5.51 19.54 30.46
C LEU A 7 -5.98 19.89 29.04
N LEU A 8 -6.82 19.05 28.43
CA LEU A 8 -7.33 19.28 27.08
C LEU A 8 -8.42 20.38 27.07
N PRO A 9 -8.55 21.14 25.97
CA PRO A 9 -9.62 22.11 25.83
C PRO A 9 -10.99 21.44 25.73
N ASP A 10 -12.03 22.13 26.21
CA ASP A 10 -13.44 21.74 25.99
C ASP A 10 -14.08 22.63 24.90
N PRO A 11 -14.76 22.04 23.89
CA PRO A 11 -14.93 20.60 23.66
C PRO A 11 -13.71 19.94 23.00
N ILE A 12 -13.55 18.63 23.21
CA ILE A 12 -12.60 17.79 22.47
C ILE A 12 -13.22 17.26 21.17
N ASP A 13 -12.38 17.04 20.16
CA ASP A 13 -12.82 16.37 18.93
C ASP A 13 -12.88 14.86 19.12
N GLN A 14 -13.86 14.22 18.47
CA GLN A 14 -14.01 12.77 18.44
C GLN A 14 -13.94 12.28 17.00
N TRP A 15 -13.04 11.34 16.74
CA TRP A 15 -12.71 10.87 15.39
C TRP A 15 -13.03 9.39 15.28
N ALA A 16 -13.97 9.04 14.40
CA ALA A 16 -14.21 7.64 14.05
C ALA A 16 -13.11 7.17 13.08
N VAL A 17 -12.53 6.01 13.36
CA VAL A 17 -11.46 5.42 12.54
C VAL A 17 -12.09 4.38 11.61
N PHE A 18 -11.94 4.59 10.30
CA PHE A 18 -12.38 3.67 9.25
C PHE A 18 -11.17 3.27 8.38
N ASP A 19 -11.21 2.07 7.81
CA ASP A 19 -10.17 1.52 6.95
C ASP A 19 -10.78 0.56 5.91
N THR A 20 -9.95 -0.03 5.05
CA THR A 20 -10.39 -1.01 4.02
C THR A 20 -10.25 -2.46 4.47
N TYR A 21 -10.00 -2.75 5.75
CA TYR A 21 -9.69 -4.10 6.23
C TYR A 21 -10.81 -5.12 5.94
N ASP A 22 -12.07 -4.74 6.19
CA ASP A 22 -13.19 -5.67 6.09
C ASP A 22 -13.56 -6.00 4.63
N GLN A 23 -13.24 -5.11 3.69
CA GLN A 23 -13.53 -5.21 2.26
C GLN A 23 -12.36 -4.64 1.44
N PRO A 24 -11.20 -5.32 1.41
CA PRO A 24 -10.05 -4.84 0.66
C PRO A 24 -10.32 -4.96 -0.85
N PRO A 25 -9.84 -4.02 -1.69
CA PRO A 25 -10.03 -4.14 -3.14
C PRO A 25 -9.35 -5.37 -3.74
N ASP A 26 -10.04 -6.11 -4.62
CA ASP A 26 -9.47 -7.27 -5.31
C ASP A 26 -8.38 -6.91 -6.34
N SER A 27 -8.38 -5.65 -6.82
CA SER A 27 -7.35 -5.09 -7.69
C SER A 27 -7.28 -3.57 -7.54
N TYR A 28 -6.09 -3.01 -7.73
CA TYR A 28 -5.84 -1.57 -7.74
C TYR A 28 -5.87 -0.96 -9.15
N SER A 29 -6.13 -1.75 -10.18
CA SER A 29 -6.15 -1.25 -11.56
C SER A 29 -7.22 -1.91 -12.42
N ARG A 30 -7.80 -1.16 -13.35
CA ARG A 30 -8.67 -1.69 -14.40
C ARG A 30 -8.55 -0.86 -15.67
N GLY A 31 -7.96 -1.44 -16.72
CA GLY A 31 -7.65 -0.71 -17.95
C GLY A 31 -6.73 0.47 -17.65
N THR A 32 -7.10 1.66 -18.14
CA THR A 32 -6.32 2.89 -17.94
C THR A 32 -6.70 3.66 -16.66
N VAL A 33 -7.16 2.96 -15.62
CA VAL A 33 -7.47 3.54 -14.31
C VAL A 33 -6.74 2.76 -13.23
N CYS A 34 -6.13 3.47 -12.28
CA CYS A 34 -5.44 2.91 -11.13
C CYS A 34 -5.74 3.73 -9.86
N ILE A 35 -5.86 3.05 -8.72
CA ILE A 35 -6.00 3.63 -7.39
C ILE A 35 -4.70 3.44 -6.58
N ALA A 36 -4.39 4.39 -5.70
CA ALA A 36 -3.20 4.39 -4.85
C ALA A 36 -3.47 5.18 -3.55
N GLY A 37 -2.61 5.00 -2.54
CA GLY A 37 -2.79 5.60 -1.21
C GLY A 37 -4.10 5.13 -0.56
N ASP A 38 -4.75 6.00 0.22
CA ASP A 38 -5.97 5.67 0.96
C ASP A 38 -7.13 5.19 0.06
N ALA A 39 -7.18 5.62 -1.20
CA ALA A 39 -8.17 5.11 -2.15
C ALA A 39 -8.03 3.61 -2.41
N ALA A 40 -6.83 3.06 -2.27
CA ALA A 40 -6.52 1.64 -2.43
C ALA A 40 -6.43 0.90 -1.09
N HIS A 41 -5.89 1.54 -0.06
CA HIS A 41 -5.52 0.87 1.19
C HIS A 41 -5.57 1.80 2.42
N ALA A 42 -6.67 2.54 2.59
CA ALA A 42 -6.88 3.28 3.84
C ALA A 42 -6.71 2.34 5.05
N ALA A 43 -5.88 2.76 6.00
CA ALA A 43 -5.51 1.95 7.17
C ALA A 43 -5.82 2.71 8.46
N ALA A 44 -6.14 1.98 9.53
CA ALA A 44 -6.15 2.54 10.86
C ALA A 44 -4.76 3.13 11.20
N PRO A 45 -4.68 4.23 11.96
CA PRO A 45 -3.45 5.01 12.10
C PRO A 45 -2.46 4.44 13.12
N HIS A 46 -2.70 3.25 13.69
CA HIS A 46 -1.90 2.72 14.81
C HIS A 46 -0.42 2.48 14.50
N HIS A 47 -0.07 2.27 13.23
CA HIS A 47 1.34 2.26 12.78
C HIS A 47 1.90 3.63 12.44
N GLY A 48 1.05 4.62 12.15
CA GLY A 48 1.47 5.93 11.62
C GLY A 48 2.13 5.88 10.23
N ALA A 49 1.95 4.80 9.47
CA ALA A 49 2.70 4.52 8.24
C ALA A 49 1.88 4.56 6.94
N GLY A 50 0.58 4.86 7.00
CA GLY A 50 -0.31 4.87 5.82
C GLY A 50 0.17 5.80 4.70
N ALA A 51 0.55 7.04 5.06
CA ALA A 51 1.09 8.00 4.10
C ALA A 51 2.40 7.52 3.45
N GLY A 52 3.29 6.87 4.23
CA GLY A 52 4.52 6.29 3.72
C GLY A 52 4.24 5.22 2.66
N CYS A 53 3.26 4.34 2.92
CA CYS A 53 2.80 3.34 1.95
C CYS A 53 2.25 3.97 0.66
N GLY A 54 1.51 5.08 0.77
CA GLY A 54 1.06 5.85 -0.40
C GLY A 54 2.21 6.47 -1.20
N VAL A 55 3.28 6.92 -0.54
CA VAL A 55 4.50 7.40 -1.23
C VAL A 55 5.20 6.26 -1.98
N GLU A 56 5.25 5.06 -1.40
CA GLU A 56 5.77 3.88 -2.10
C GLU A 56 4.96 3.56 -3.38
N ASP A 57 3.63 3.69 -3.34
CA ASP A 57 2.80 3.53 -4.54
C ASP A 57 3.14 4.57 -5.60
N ALA A 58 3.27 5.84 -5.20
CA ALA A 58 3.61 6.93 -6.09
C ALA A 58 4.97 6.68 -6.78
N ALA A 59 5.95 6.15 -6.05
CA ALA A 59 7.24 5.77 -6.63
C ALA A 59 7.10 4.70 -7.71
N VAL A 60 6.31 3.65 -7.46
CA VAL A 60 6.04 2.59 -8.44
C VAL A 60 5.28 3.13 -9.65
N LEU A 61 4.21 3.91 -9.43
CA LEU A 61 3.42 4.53 -10.50
C LEU A 61 4.26 5.43 -11.40
N CYS A 62 5.09 6.31 -10.81
CA CYS A 62 5.99 7.17 -11.56
C CYS A 62 6.96 6.35 -12.43
N ALA A 63 7.54 5.28 -11.89
CA ALA A 63 8.46 4.44 -12.64
C ALA A 63 7.79 3.70 -13.80
N VAL A 64 6.63 3.07 -13.57
CA VAL A 64 5.93 2.34 -14.65
C VAL A 64 5.41 3.27 -15.74
N LEU A 65 4.96 4.48 -15.38
CA LEU A 65 4.53 5.48 -16.35
C LEU A 65 5.71 6.04 -17.15
N ASP A 66 6.84 6.34 -16.52
CA ASP A 66 8.07 6.76 -17.22
C ASP A 66 8.54 5.69 -18.22
N MET A 67 8.54 4.42 -17.80
CA MET A 67 8.87 3.28 -18.67
C MET A 67 7.87 3.11 -19.81
N ALA A 68 6.58 3.38 -19.60
CA ALA A 68 5.56 3.36 -20.65
C ALA A 68 5.73 4.52 -21.63
N VAL A 69 5.97 5.75 -21.14
CA VAL A 69 6.17 6.93 -21.99
C VAL A 69 7.37 6.76 -22.92
N LYS A 70 8.47 6.16 -22.45
CA LYS A 70 9.65 5.85 -23.28
C LYS A 70 9.38 4.90 -24.44
N ARG A 71 8.22 4.22 -24.44
CA ARG A 71 7.78 3.28 -25.49
C ARG A 71 6.68 3.85 -26.39
N VAL A 72 6.17 5.03 -26.06
CA VAL A 72 5.18 5.72 -26.90
C VAL A 72 5.80 5.99 -28.28
N GLY A 73 5.09 5.58 -29.34
CA GLY A 73 5.55 5.71 -30.73
C GLY A 73 6.42 4.54 -31.24
N ALA A 74 6.93 3.68 -30.36
CA ALA A 74 7.51 2.39 -30.77
C ALA A 74 6.42 1.34 -31.06
N THR A 75 5.22 1.52 -30.50
CA THR A 75 4.07 0.63 -30.69
C THR A 75 3.33 0.95 -31.98
N LYS A 76 3.06 -0.07 -32.81
CA LYS A 76 2.34 0.06 -34.10
C LYS A 76 0.86 0.48 -33.99
N GLY A 77 0.30 0.58 -32.78
CA GLY A 77 -1.14 0.70 -32.52
C GLY A 77 -1.69 2.10 -32.19
N GLY A 78 -0.91 3.18 -32.36
CA GLY A 78 -1.41 4.54 -32.09
C GLY A 78 -2.00 4.72 -30.68
N SER A 79 -3.21 5.27 -30.57
CA SER A 79 -3.88 5.50 -29.28
C SER A 79 -4.24 4.20 -28.54
N GLU A 80 -4.59 3.13 -29.25
CA GLU A 80 -4.90 1.83 -28.65
C GLU A 80 -3.64 1.18 -28.07
N GLY A 81 -2.51 1.28 -28.79
CA GLY A 81 -1.21 0.83 -28.28
C GLY A 81 -0.78 1.59 -27.03
N ASN A 82 -1.02 2.90 -26.97
CA ASN A 82 -0.76 3.70 -25.78
C ASN A 82 -1.65 3.29 -24.60
N ALA A 83 -2.94 3.03 -24.84
CA ALA A 83 -3.86 2.56 -23.80
C ALA A 83 -3.47 1.18 -23.26
N ALA A 84 -3.01 0.28 -24.13
CA ALA A 84 -2.48 -1.03 -23.71
C ALA A 84 -1.22 -0.87 -22.84
N LEU A 85 -0.28 0.00 -23.22
CA LEU A 85 0.92 0.29 -22.42
C LEU A 85 0.58 0.87 -21.04
N ILE A 86 -0.38 1.79 -20.96
CA ILE A 86 -0.85 2.35 -19.68
C ILE A 86 -1.51 1.26 -18.83
N THR A 87 -2.33 0.40 -19.45
CA THR A 87 -2.95 -0.74 -18.76
C THR A 87 -1.88 -1.66 -18.17
N THR A 88 -0.87 -2.04 -18.95
CA THR A 88 0.28 -2.83 -18.49
C THR A 88 1.05 -2.15 -17.35
N ALA A 89 1.21 -0.82 -17.41
CA ALA A 89 1.85 -0.05 -16.33
C ALA A 89 1.05 -0.17 -15.02
N PHE A 90 -0.27 0.02 -15.09
CA PHE A 90 -1.13 -0.04 -13.91
C PHE A 90 -1.29 -1.45 -13.33
N GLU A 91 -1.38 -2.47 -14.17
CA GLU A 91 -1.36 -3.87 -13.72
C GLU A 91 -0.01 -4.24 -13.06
N THR A 92 1.08 -3.64 -13.51
CA THR A 92 2.39 -3.79 -12.85
C THR A 92 2.37 -3.17 -11.46
N CYS A 93 1.78 -1.98 -11.33
CA CYS A 93 1.63 -1.31 -10.04
C CYS A 93 0.81 -2.17 -9.06
N ASP A 94 -0.37 -2.65 -9.48
CA ASP A 94 -1.22 -3.55 -8.68
C ASP A 94 -0.43 -4.79 -8.21
N ALA A 95 0.23 -5.48 -9.15
CA ALA A 95 0.98 -6.70 -8.86
C ALA A 95 2.19 -6.52 -7.92
N VAL A 96 2.79 -5.33 -7.88
CA VAL A 96 3.93 -5.04 -7.00
C VAL A 96 3.47 -4.55 -5.63
N ARG A 97 2.39 -3.77 -5.56
CA ARG A 97 2.01 -3.01 -4.37
C ARG A 97 0.94 -3.67 -3.51
N ARG A 98 -0.03 -4.35 -4.11
CA ARG A 98 -1.26 -4.77 -3.42
C ARG A 98 -1.01 -5.62 -2.18
N GLU A 99 -0.17 -6.63 -2.28
CA GLU A 99 0.15 -7.52 -1.14
C GLU A 99 0.71 -6.75 0.06
N ARG A 100 1.71 -5.88 -0.16
CA ARG A 100 2.31 -5.09 0.92
C ARG A 100 1.33 -4.08 1.50
N ALA A 101 0.60 -3.37 0.65
CA ALA A 101 -0.36 -2.36 1.07
C ALA A 101 -1.50 -2.96 1.91
N GLN A 102 -2.07 -4.09 1.49
CA GLN A 102 -3.11 -4.78 2.25
C GLN A 102 -2.58 -5.38 3.56
N TRP A 103 -1.34 -5.89 3.55
CA TRP A 103 -0.69 -6.31 4.78
C TRP A 103 -0.53 -5.16 5.78
N LEU A 104 -0.25 -3.94 5.32
CA LEU A 104 -0.19 -2.77 6.21
C LEU A 104 -1.55 -2.48 6.85
N VAL A 105 -2.63 -2.52 6.08
CA VAL A 105 -4.01 -2.31 6.59
C VAL A 105 -4.34 -3.34 7.68
N GLU A 106 -4.09 -4.62 7.42
CA GLU A 106 -4.27 -5.69 8.40
C GLU A 106 -3.41 -5.48 9.64
N SER A 107 -2.11 -5.23 9.44
CA SER A 107 -1.16 -5.03 10.53
C SER A 107 -1.55 -3.82 11.40
N SER A 108 -2.11 -2.76 10.83
CA SER A 108 -2.61 -1.58 11.54
C SER A 108 -3.78 -1.90 12.48
N ARG A 109 -4.68 -2.82 12.11
CA ARG A 109 -5.73 -3.28 13.03
C ARG A 109 -5.17 -4.14 14.15
N ILE A 110 -4.26 -5.06 13.81
CA ILE A 110 -3.62 -5.94 14.80
C ILE A 110 -2.89 -5.12 15.86
N ILE A 111 -2.09 -4.11 15.46
CA ILE A 111 -1.39 -3.24 16.41
C ILE A 111 -2.35 -2.46 17.31
N GLY A 112 -3.45 -1.94 16.76
CA GLY A 112 -4.49 -1.29 17.57
C GLY A 112 -5.03 -2.21 18.67
N ASN A 113 -5.39 -3.44 18.30
CA ASN A 113 -5.86 -4.44 19.25
C ASN A 113 -4.80 -4.84 20.28
N LEU A 114 -3.52 -4.93 19.88
CA LEU A 114 -2.41 -5.23 20.79
C LEU A 114 -2.22 -4.14 21.83
N TYR A 115 -2.26 -2.86 21.43
CA TYR A 115 -2.15 -1.73 22.36
C TYR A 115 -3.29 -1.66 23.37
N GLU A 116 -4.45 -2.19 23.00
CA GLU A 116 -5.65 -2.24 23.85
C GLU A 116 -5.83 -3.58 24.60
N TRP A 117 -4.89 -4.53 24.46
CA TRP A 117 -4.96 -5.87 25.03
C TRP A 117 -6.20 -6.69 24.58
N GLN A 118 -6.66 -6.43 23.36
CA GLN A 118 -7.84 -7.07 22.75
C GLN A 118 -7.49 -8.18 21.75
N ASP A 119 -6.20 -8.39 21.48
CA ASP A 119 -5.76 -9.49 20.63
C ASP A 119 -5.96 -10.84 21.36
N ASN A 120 -6.64 -11.79 20.70
CA ASN A 120 -7.03 -13.06 21.33
C ASN A 120 -5.83 -14.01 21.55
N GLU A 121 -4.78 -13.92 20.75
CA GLU A 121 -3.63 -14.82 20.82
C GLU A 121 -2.55 -14.30 21.78
N VAL A 122 -2.30 -12.99 21.73
CA VAL A 122 -1.32 -12.31 22.58
C VAL A 122 -1.91 -12.00 23.97
N GLY A 123 -3.19 -11.61 24.03
CA GLY A 123 -3.84 -11.20 25.27
C GLY A 123 -3.12 -10.01 25.92
N SER A 124 -2.90 -10.08 27.23
CA SER A 124 -2.22 -9.04 28.02
C SER A 124 -0.72 -9.33 28.27
N ASP A 125 -0.10 -10.19 27.46
CA ASP A 125 1.32 -10.53 27.60
C ASP A 125 2.20 -9.45 26.97
N ALA A 126 2.84 -8.63 27.80
CA ALA A 126 3.65 -7.51 27.35
C ALA A 126 4.88 -7.92 26.52
N SER A 127 5.47 -9.10 26.78
CA SER A 127 6.63 -9.56 26.01
C SER A 127 6.21 -9.98 24.61
N LYS A 128 5.11 -10.73 24.50
CA LYS A 128 4.56 -11.11 23.19
C LYS A 128 4.09 -9.90 22.40
N CYS A 129 3.43 -8.94 23.06
CA CYS A 129 3.03 -7.69 22.45
C CYS A 129 4.25 -6.92 21.92
N HIS A 130 5.32 -6.83 22.72
CA HIS A 130 6.56 -6.20 22.27
C HIS A 130 7.10 -6.89 21.01
N ASP A 131 7.18 -8.22 21.01
CA ASP A 131 7.75 -8.97 19.89
C ASP A 131 6.93 -8.79 18.61
N GLU A 132 5.60 -8.82 18.71
CA GLU A 132 4.67 -8.52 17.60
C GLU A 132 4.83 -7.10 17.07
N VAL A 133 4.86 -6.10 17.95
CA VAL A 133 5.04 -4.70 17.57
C VAL A 133 6.39 -4.50 16.89
N TYR A 134 7.44 -5.11 17.43
CA TYR A 134 8.80 -4.98 16.95
C TYR A 134 8.91 -5.50 15.51
N TRP A 135 8.56 -6.76 15.25
CA TRP A 135 8.77 -7.34 13.92
C TRP A 135 7.89 -6.64 12.86
N ARG A 136 6.66 -6.26 13.20
CA ARG A 136 5.75 -5.54 12.28
C ARG A 136 6.30 -4.18 11.92
N SER A 137 6.78 -3.43 12.91
CA SER A 137 7.39 -2.11 12.70
C SER A 137 8.63 -2.23 11.81
N HIS A 138 9.51 -3.19 12.09
CA HIS A 138 10.70 -3.43 11.28
C HIS A 138 10.39 -3.93 9.86
N ARG A 139 9.32 -4.70 9.64
CA ARG A 139 8.85 -5.04 8.29
C ARG A 139 8.36 -3.80 7.49
N ILE A 140 7.91 -2.75 8.18
CA ILE A 140 7.56 -1.48 7.54
C ILE A 140 8.83 -0.68 7.26
N TRP A 141 9.64 -0.44 8.30
CA TRP A 141 10.79 0.47 8.27
C TRP A 141 11.97 -0.04 7.46
N ASP A 142 12.28 -1.34 7.55
CA ASP A 142 13.41 -1.96 6.88
C ASP A 142 13.03 -2.52 5.50
N TYR A 143 11.91 -2.06 4.93
CA TYR A 143 11.45 -2.53 3.63
C TYR A 143 12.41 -2.09 2.51
N ASP A 144 12.88 -3.07 1.73
CA ASP A 144 13.80 -2.83 0.63
C ASP A 144 13.07 -2.20 -0.58
N ILE A 145 13.03 -0.86 -0.57
CA ILE A 145 12.47 -0.04 -1.65
C ILE A 145 13.22 -0.29 -2.96
N ASP A 146 14.53 -0.47 -2.94
CA ASP A 146 15.31 -0.70 -4.16
C ASP A 146 14.95 -2.05 -4.80
N ALA A 147 14.72 -3.09 -3.99
CA ALA A 147 14.22 -4.37 -4.46
C ALA A 147 12.81 -4.24 -5.05
N MET A 148 11.93 -3.45 -4.42
CA MET A 148 10.61 -3.14 -4.99
C MET A 148 10.77 -2.49 -6.37
N MET A 149 11.63 -1.48 -6.52
CA MET A 149 11.85 -0.80 -7.80
C MET A 149 12.45 -1.72 -8.86
N ARG A 150 13.40 -2.59 -8.49
CA ARG A 150 13.93 -3.62 -9.40
C ARG A 150 12.84 -4.62 -9.83
N LYS A 151 11.97 -5.05 -8.90
CA LYS A 151 10.82 -5.92 -9.20
C LYS A 151 9.85 -5.21 -10.15
N THR A 152 9.54 -3.94 -9.93
CA THR A 152 8.68 -3.11 -10.80
C THR A 152 9.18 -3.12 -12.24
N ALA A 153 10.46 -2.82 -12.46
CA ALA A 153 11.06 -2.84 -13.80
C ALA A 153 10.93 -4.24 -14.42
N LYS A 154 11.33 -5.29 -13.69
CA LYS A 154 11.28 -6.68 -14.19
C LYS A 154 9.86 -7.12 -14.58
N VAL A 155 8.86 -6.82 -13.74
CA VAL A 155 7.47 -7.22 -13.99
C VAL A 155 6.90 -6.46 -15.19
N PHE A 156 7.19 -5.16 -15.31
CA PHE A 156 6.74 -4.38 -16.46
C PHE A 156 7.31 -4.92 -17.77
N GLU A 157 8.63 -5.16 -17.83
CA GLU A 157 9.27 -5.70 -19.05
C GLU A 157 8.67 -7.04 -19.46
N ALA A 158 8.41 -7.92 -18.49
CA ALA A 158 7.78 -9.22 -18.75
C ALA A 158 6.38 -9.05 -19.35
N ARG A 159 5.54 -8.20 -18.75
CA ARG A 159 4.17 -7.96 -19.25
C ARG A 159 4.15 -7.30 -20.63
N VAL A 160 5.04 -6.34 -20.88
CA VAL A 160 5.16 -5.71 -22.21
C VAL A 160 5.55 -6.75 -23.26
N ALA A 161 6.47 -7.66 -22.95
CA ALA A 161 6.86 -8.73 -23.86
C ALA A 161 5.71 -9.70 -24.15
N GLU A 162 4.87 -10.01 -23.15
CA GLU A 162 3.67 -10.84 -23.32
C GLU A 162 2.65 -10.18 -24.26
N VAL A 163 2.39 -8.88 -24.09
CA VAL A 163 1.42 -8.13 -24.91
C VAL A 163 1.94 -7.91 -26.34
N ALA A 164 3.26 -7.78 -26.56
CA ALA A 164 3.84 -7.59 -27.88
C ALA A 164 3.88 -8.86 -28.77
N ASN A 165 3.65 -10.03 -28.17
CA ASN A 165 3.63 -11.32 -28.88
C ASN A 165 2.23 -11.73 -29.40
N TYR A 166 1.24 -10.85 -29.24
CA TYR A 166 -0.11 -10.96 -29.84
C TYR A 166 -0.28 -9.90 -30.93
#